data_AF-A0A521YM01-F1
#
_entry.id   AF-A0A521YM01-F1
#
_cell.length_a   1.000
_cell.length_b   1.000
_cell.length_c   1.000
_cell.angle_alpha   90.00
_cell.angle_beta   90.00
_cell.angle_gamma   90.00
#
_symmetry.space_group_name_H-M   'P 1'
#
loop_
_entity.id
_entity.type
_entity.pdbx_description
1 polymer ?
#
loop_
_entity_poly.entity_id
_entity_poly.type
_entity_poly.pdbx_seq_one_letter_code
_entity_poly.pdbx_strand_id
1 'polypeptide(L)'
;MLSMRGWLAIPLLAFTAQAGAVNPAELLDPRDAFRLSVRTVDDRTAQIDFRIAPGYYLYRDRFRFETESGRTIADAVLPTGKTKEDPFFGRSQIYRDHVSIKVPLSQADLARKQVRLKIVSQGCADVGVCYIPQEQWVNVKLDRFQEEQ
;
A
#
# COMPACT_ATOMS: atom_id res chain seq x y z
N MET A 1 56.67 42.97 30.24
CA MET A 1 55.93 43.61 29.12
C MET A 1 56.04 42.72 27.89
N LEU A 2 54.94 42.56 27.15
CA LEU A 2 54.75 41.86 25.85
C LEU A 2 54.99 40.33 25.84
N SER A 3 53.97 39.50 26.10
CA SER A 3 52.82 39.14 25.24
C SER A 3 53.22 38.30 24.02
N MET A 4 53.18 36.98 24.22
CA MET A 4 53.41 35.95 23.21
C MET A 4 52.04 35.44 22.74
N ARG A 5 51.60 35.80 21.54
CA ARG A 5 50.35 35.31 20.92
C ARG A 5 50.62 35.01 19.44
N GLY A 6 51.20 33.84 19.17
CA GLY A 6 51.24 33.27 17.83
C GLY A 6 49.85 32.72 17.48
N TRP A 7 49.20 33.32 16.49
CA TRP A 7 47.91 32.85 15.97
C TRP A 7 48.15 31.61 15.09
N LEU A 8 47.65 30.46 15.53
CA LEU A 8 47.49 29.28 14.69
C LEU A 8 46.27 29.50 13.78
N ALA A 9 46.49 29.68 12.48
CA ALA A 9 45.43 29.72 11.48
C ALA A 9 44.96 28.29 11.20
N ILE A 10 43.71 27.98 11.57
CA ILE A 10 43.07 26.69 11.26
C ILE A 10 42.39 26.84 9.89
N PRO A 11 42.72 26.02 8.87
CA PRO A 11 42.05 26.07 7.57
C PRO A 11 40.63 25.49 7.72
N LEU A 12 39.63 26.29 7.36
CA LEU A 12 38.22 25.93 7.36
C LEU A 12 37.93 25.01 6.15
N LEU A 13 37.99 23.69 6.36
CA LEU A 13 37.53 22.70 5.39
C LEU A 13 36.00 22.77 5.27
N ALA A 14 35.51 23.41 4.21
CA ALA A 14 34.09 23.42 3.86
C ALA A 14 33.67 22.01 3.38
N PHE A 15 33.02 21.25 4.25
CA PHE A 15 32.42 19.96 3.92
C PHE A 15 31.09 20.22 3.19
N THR A 16 31.09 20.13 1.86
CA THR A 16 29.87 20.25 1.07
C THR A 16 29.05 18.97 1.22
N ALA A 17 27.89 19.06 1.89
CA ALA A 17 26.93 17.97 1.95
C ALA A 17 26.32 17.75 0.57
N GLN A 18 26.71 16.67 -0.11
CA GLN A 18 26.03 16.23 -1.33
C GLN A 18 24.68 15.63 -0.95
N ALA A 19 23.60 16.36 -1.21
CA ALA A 19 22.26 15.82 -1.20
C ALA A 19 22.11 14.90 -2.43
N GLY A 20 22.10 13.59 -2.22
CA GLY A 20 21.85 12.61 -3.28
C GLY A 20 20.44 12.77 -3.83
N ALA A 21 20.31 13.09 -5.10
CA ALA A 21 19.03 13.08 -5.80
C ALA A 21 18.54 11.63 -5.95
N VAL A 22 17.30 11.36 -5.52
CA VAL A 22 16.65 10.06 -5.76
C VAL A 22 16.39 9.91 -7.26
N ASN A 23 16.78 8.77 -7.85
CA ASN A 23 16.59 8.52 -9.27
C ASN A 23 15.17 7.96 -9.51
N PRO A 24 14.26 8.70 -10.18
CA PRO A 24 12.91 8.22 -10.46
C PRO A 24 12.88 6.97 -11.35
N ALA A 25 13.96 6.72 -12.09
CA ALA A 25 14.09 5.54 -12.97
C ALA A 25 14.15 4.21 -12.20
N GLU A 26 14.34 4.23 -10.88
CA GLU A 26 14.38 3.02 -10.03
C GLU A 26 13.03 2.72 -9.34
N LEU A 27 12.00 3.54 -9.54
CA LEU A 27 10.68 3.32 -8.96
C LEU A 27 9.84 2.38 -9.82
N LEU A 28 9.28 1.34 -9.18
CA LEU A 28 8.27 0.48 -9.79
C LEU A 28 6.97 1.25 -10.11
N ASP A 29 6.26 0.80 -11.14
CA ASP A 29 4.86 1.18 -11.33
C ASP A 29 4.02 0.70 -10.12
N PRO A 30 2.98 1.45 -9.69
CA PRO A 30 2.13 1.03 -8.58
C PRO A 30 1.59 -0.40 -8.70
N ARG A 31 1.26 -0.87 -9.91
CA ARG A 31 0.71 -2.22 -10.12
C ARG A 31 1.77 -3.31 -9.89
N ASP A 32 3.03 -2.99 -10.15
CA ASP A 32 4.17 -3.89 -9.92
C ASP A 32 4.62 -3.85 -8.45
N ALA A 33 4.57 -2.68 -7.83
CA ALA A 33 4.83 -2.49 -6.41
C ALA A 33 3.76 -3.16 -5.52
N PHE A 34 2.50 -3.15 -5.96
CA PHE A 34 1.34 -3.61 -5.21
C PHE A 34 0.51 -4.60 -6.03
N ARG A 35 1.04 -5.81 -6.23
CA ARG A 35 0.39 -6.83 -7.05
C ARG A 35 -0.84 -7.41 -6.35
N LEU A 36 -2.00 -7.09 -6.90
CA LEU A 36 -3.30 -7.53 -6.43
C LEU A 36 -3.69 -8.89 -7.03
N SER A 37 -4.27 -9.75 -6.20
CA SER A 37 -4.95 -10.98 -6.60
C SER A 37 -6.20 -11.21 -5.77
N VAL A 38 -7.14 -12.00 -6.28
CA VAL A 38 -8.43 -12.24 -5.64
C VAL A 38 -8.84 -13.70 -5.76
N ARG A 39 -9.45 -14.22 -4.72
CA ARG A 39 -10.17 -15.52 -4.74
C ARG A 39 -11.35 -15.48 -3.79
N THR A 40 -12.25 -16.43 -3.93
CA THR A 40 -13.25 -16.77 -2.91
C THR A 40 -12.61 -17.66 -1.84
N VAL A 41 -13.02 -17.48 -0.58
CA VAL A 41 -12.66 -18.38 0.53
C VAL A 41 -13.85 -19.15 1.08
N ASP A 42 -15.05 -18.68 0.76
CA ASP A 42 -16.34 -19.31 0.99
C ASP A 42 -17.37 -18.66 0.04
N ASP A 43 -18.62 -19.07 0.16
CA ASP A 43 -19.75 -18.62 -0.67
C ASP A 43 -20.09 -17.13 -0.58
N ARG A 44 -19.54 -16.42 0.41
CA ARG A 44 -19.91 -15.04 0.76
C ARG A 44 -18.70 -14.14 1.00
N THR A 45 -17.48 -14.62 0.82
CA THR A 45 -16.28 -13.86 1.19
C THR A 45 -15.26 -13.90 0.07
N ALA A 46 -14.92 -12.72 -0.45
CA ALA A 46 -13.75 -12.53 -1.29
C ALA A 46 -12.52 -12.31 -0.41
N GLN A 47 -11.44 -13.04 -0.66
CA GLN A 47 -10.12 -12.72 -0.14
C GLN A 47 -9.34 -11.93 -1.18
N ILE A 48 -8.94 -10.73 -0.78
CA ILE A 48 -8.10 -9.82 -1.55
C ILE A 48 -6.68 -9.93 -1.03
N ASP A 49 -5.74 -10.31 -1.88
CA ASP A 49 -4.34 -10.47 -1.55
C ASP A 49 -3.47 -9.45 -2.29
N PHE A 50 -2.69 -8.68 -1.56
CA PHE A 50 -1.63 -7.84 -2.12
C PHE A 50 -0.27 -8.46 -1.82
N ARG A 51 0.55 -8.66 -2.85
CA ARG A 51 2.01 -8.85 -2.69
C ARG A 51 2.69 -7.51 -2.90
N ILE A 52 3.46 -7.08 -1.90
CA ILE A 52 4.07 -5.77 -1.84
C ILE A 52 5.57 -5.92 -2.09
N ALA A 53 6.10 -5.17 -3.06
CA ALA A 53 7.52 -5.23 -3.39
C ALA A 53 8.40 -4.76 -2.22
N PRO A 54 9.65 -5.27 -2.08
CA PRO A 54 10.60 -4.78 -1.09
C PRO A 54 10.83 -3.27 -1.23
N GLY A 55 10.87 -2.56 -0.10
CA GLY A 55 10.98 -1.09 -0.10
C GLY A 55 9.66 -0.34 -0.31
N TYR A 56 8.53 -1.06 -0.41
CA TYR A 56 7.20 -0.48 -0.55
C TYR A 56 6.29 -0.86 0.62
N TYR A 57 5.22 -0.09 0.80
CA TYR A 57 4.21 -0.34 1.82
C TYR A 57 2.84 0.25 1.45
N LEU A 58 1.77 -0.38 1.93
CA LEU A 58 0.38 0.09 1.77
C LEU A 58 -0.16 0.57 3.12
N TYR A 59 -0.96 1.65 3.14
CA TYR A 59 -1.62 2.11 4.37
C TYR A 59 -2.90 1.33 4.63
N ARG A 60 -3.05 0.86 5.87
CA ARG A 60 -4.23 0.12 6.32
C ARG A 60 -5.52 0.92 6.18
N ASP A 61 -5.50 2.20 6.54
CA ASP A 61 -6.70 3.04 6.54
C ASP A 61 -6.99 3.70 5.18
N ARG A 62 -6.25 3.30 4.13
CA ARG A 62 -6.43 3.78 2.75
C ARG A 62 -7.00 2.71 1.81
N PHE A 63 -7.54 1.63 2.36
CA PHE A 63 -8.33 0.68 1.59
C PHE A 63 -9.80 1.11 1.51
N ARG A 64 -10.40 0.95 0.33
CA ARG A 64 -11.84 1.07 0.12
C ARG A 64 -12.30 -0.03 -0.82
N PHE A 65 -13.46 -0.60 -0.53
CA PHE A 65 -14.06 -1.66 -1.32
C PHE A 65 -15.45 -1.25 -1.75
N GLU A 66 -15.72 -1.36 -3.04
CA GLU A 66 -17.01 -1.01 -3.64
C GLU A 66 -17.44 -2.08 -4.63
N THR A 67 -18.73 -2.32 -4.75
CA THR A 67 -19.29 -3.14 -5.83
C THR A 67 -19.45 -2.30 -7.09
N GLU A 68 -19.66 -2.94 -8.24
CA GLU A 68 -19.97 -2.25 -9.51
C GLU A 68 -21.21 -1.35 -9.43
N SER A 69 -22.16 -1.65 -8.53
CA SER A 69 -23.32 -0.79 -8.26
C SER A 69 -23.00 0.46 -7.41
N GLY A 70 -21.75 0.65 -6.98
CA GLY A 70 -21.31 1.76 -6.14
C GLY A 70 -21.56 1.56 -4.64
N ARG A 71 -22.00 0.38 -4.21
CA ARG A 71 -22.20 0.08 -2.79
C ARG A 71 -20.84 -0.09 -2.11
N THR A 72 -20.56 0.72 -1.09
CA THR A 72 -19.37 0.54 -0.25
C THR A 72 -19.51 -0.68 0.67
N ILE A 73 -18.42 -1.44 0.82
CA ILE A 73 -18.32 -2.60 1.71
C ILE A 73 -17.44 -2.20 2.91
N ALA A 74 -18.08 -1.73 3.98
CA ALA A 74 -17.39 -1.17 5.15
C ALA A 74 -16.94 -2.22 6.18
N ASP A 75 -17.50 -3.42 6.11
CA ASP A 75 -17.24 -4.55 7.01
C ASP A 75 -16.07 -5.44 6.53
N ALA A 76 -15.23 -4.93 5.62
CA ALA A 76 -13.99 -5.60 5.24
C ALA A 76 -13.09 -5.80 6.46
N VAL A 77 -12.59 -7.02 6.64
CA VAL A 77 -11.72 -7.40 7.76
C VAL A 77 -10.27 -7.21 7.35
N LEU A 78 -9.70 -6.11 7.83
CA LEU A 78 -8.29 -5.76 7.64
C LEU A 78 -7.47 -6.20 8.86
N PRO A 79 -6.41 -7.02 8.69
CA PRO A 79 -5.58 -7.46 9.81
C PRO A 79 -4.86 -6.27 10.47
N THR A 80 -4.25 -6.51 11.62
CA THR A 80 -3.38 -5.50 12.25
C THR A 80 -2.14 -5.27 11.39
N GLY A 81 -1.84 -4.02 11.09
CA GLY A 81 -0.63 -3.60 10.39
C GLY A 81 0.52 -3.25 11.34
N LYS A 82 1.69 -2.96 10.77
CA LYS A 82 2.83 -2.42 11.52
C LYS A 82 2.65 -0.91 11.67
N THR A 83 2.95 -0.35 12.84
CA THR A 83 2.96 1.11 13.00
C THR A 83 4.14 1.70 12.22
N LYS A 84 3.87 2.76 11.46
CA LYS A 84 4.86 3.60 10.80
C LYS A 84 4.54 5.05 11.08
N GLU A 85 5.60 5.83 11.26
CA GLU A 85 5.54 7.29 11.28
C GLU A 85 6.27 7.80 10.03
N ASP A 86 5.63 8.70 9.29
CA ASP A 86 6.20 9.35 8.12
C ASP A 86 5.60 10.75 7.88
N PRO A 87 6.21 11.56 7.01
CA PRO A 87 5.74 12.91 6.73
C PRO A 87 4.40 13.00 5.97
N PHE A 88 3.89 11.89 5.41
CA PHE A 88 2.69 11.91 4.57
C PHE A 88 1.42 11.79 5.41
N PHE A 89 1.41 10.84 6.36
CA PHE A 89 0.23 10.57 7.18
C PHE A 89 0.54 10.44 8.67
N GLY A 90 1.75 10.83 9.10
CA GLY A 90 2.16 10.73 10.50
C GLY A 90 2.13 9.28 10.98
N ARG A 91 1.67 9.08 12.21
CA ARG A 91 1.57 7.76 12.84
C ARG A 91 0.36 6.98 12.28
N SER A 92 0.64 5.98 11.45
CA SER A 92 -0.35 5.14 10.75
C SER A 92 -0.01 3.65 10.83
N GLN A 93 -0.97 2.77 10.51
CA GLN A 93 -0.69 1.34 10.29
C GLN A 93 -0.43 1.05 8.82
N ILE A 94 0.57 0.22 8.54
CA ILE A 94 0.98 -0.16 7.19
C ILE A 94 1.12 -1.68 7.03
N TYR A 95 1.08 -2.12 5.79
CA TYR A 95 1.43 -3.47 5.37
C TYR A 95 2.70 -3.46 4.52
N ARG A 96 3.51 -4.50 4.70
CA ARG A 96 4.71 -4.81 3.90
C ARG A 96 4.67 -6.27 3.53
N ASP A 97 5.40 -6.62 2.47
CA ASP A 97 5.55 -7.98 1.93
C ASP A 97 4.25 -8.58 1.38
N HIS A 98 3.23 -8.72 2.24
CA HIS A 98 1.93 -9.26 1.90
C HIS A 98 0.83 -8.78 2.86
N VAL A 99 -0.41 -8.69 2.35
CA VAL A 99 -1.62 -8.60 3.17
C VAL A 99 -2.76 -9.36 2.54
N SER A 100 -3.52 -10.11 3.36
CA SER A 100 -4.82 -10.69 3.01
C SER A 100 -5.94 -9.92 3.70
N ILE A 101 -6.93 -9.46 2.92
CA ILE A 101 -8.11 -8.74 3.40
C ILE A 101 -9.34 -9.56 3.04
N LYS A 102 -10.22 -9.81 4.01
CA LYS A 102 -11.50 -10.49 3.75
C LYS A 102 -12.57 -9.45 3.50
N VAL A 103 -13.29 -9.57 2.39
CA VAL A 103 -14.34 -8.65 1.97
C VAL A 103 -15.66 -9.42 1.90
N PRO A 104 -16.57 -9.23 2.87
CA PRO A 104 -17.88 -9.86 2.86
C PRO A 104 -18.75 -9.37 1.70
N LEU A 105 -19.50 -10.29 1.09
CA LEU A 105 -20.43 -10.05 0.00
C LEU A 105 -21.88 -10.15 0.48
N SER A 106 -22.71 -9.19 0.06
CA SER A 106 -24.13 -9.16 0.41
C SER A 106 -24.92 -10.17 -0.43
N GLN A 107 -26.11 -10.57 0.03
CA GLN A 107 -26.97 -11.47 -0.75
C GLN A 107 -27.31 -10.93 -2.15
N ALA A 108 -27.43 -9.61 -2.29
CA ALA A 108 -27.68 -8.96 -3.58
C ALA A 108 -26.50 -9.14 -4.56
N ASP A 109 -25.26 -9.17 -4.07
CA ASP A 109 -24.08 -9.41 -4.91
C ASP A 109 -24.04 -10.88 -5.35
N LEU A 110 -24.42 -11.77 -4.44
CA LEU A 110 -24.39 -13.23 -4.60
C LEU A 110 -25.47 -13.76 -5.55
N ALA A 111 -26.47 -12.94 -5.90
CA ALA A 111 -27.48 -13.26 -6.92
C ALA A 111 -26.87 -13.37 -8.35
N ARG A 112 -25.62 -12.95 -8.53
CA ARG A 112 -24.90 -12.98 -9.81
C ARG A 112 -23.85 -14.09 -9.80
N LYS A 113 -23.54 -14.67 -10.96
CA LYS A 113 -22.44 -15.65 -11.10
C LYS A 113 -21.04 -15.07 -10.81
N GLN A 114 -20.92 -13.74 -10.94
CA GLN A 114 -19.69 -13.01 -10.69
C GLN A 114 -20.01 -11.67 -10.03
N VAL A 115 -19.14 -11.23 -9.13
CA VAL A 115 -19.19 -9.91 -8.51
C VAL A 115 -17.98 -9.14 -8.96
N ARG A 116 -18.22 -7.95 -9.53
CA ARG A 116 -17.14 -7.04 -9.89
C ARG A 116 -16.91 -6.05 -8.74
N LEU A 117 -15.69 -6.05 -8.21
CA LEU A 117 -15.28 -5.22 -7.08
C LEU A 117 -14.27 -4.17 -7.53
N LYS A 118 -14.49 -2.93 -7.10
CA LYS A 118 -13.48 -1.86 -7.10
C LYS A 118 -12.75 -1.89 -5.77
N ILE A 119 -11.43 -1.98 -5.85
CA ILE A 119 -10.52 -1.92 -4.73
C ILE A 119 -9.72 -0.64 -4.88
N VAL A 120 -9.82 0.25 -3.90
CA VAL A 120 -8.97 1.43 -3.78
C VAL A 120 -7.91 1.14 -2.74
N SER A 121 -6.66 1.45 -3.05
CA SER A 121 -5.54 1.32 -2.11
C SER A 121 -4.52 2.44 -2.32
N GLN A 122 -3.70 2.73 -1.31
CA GLN A 122 -2.63 3.71 -1.44
C GLN A 122 -1.41 3.26 -0.66
N GLY A 123 -0.24 3.51 -1.25
CA GLY A 123 1.05 3.17 -0.65
C GLY A 123 2.15 4.14 -1.06
N CYS A 124 3.31 3.97 -0.45
CA CYS A 124 4.51 4.72 -0.80
C CYS A 124 5.72 3.78 -0.94
N ALA A 125 6.80 4.32 -1.47
CA ALA A 125 8.14 3.74 -1.44
C ALA A 125 8.97 4.37 -0.30
N ASP A 126 9.88 3.58 0.28
CA ASP A 126 10.76 4.03 1.37
C ASP A 126 11.72 5.14 0.96
N VAL A 127 11.97 5.30 -0.34
CA VAL A 127 12.76 6.40 -0.92
C VAL A 127 12.04 7.76 -0.87
N GLY A 128 10.87 7.84 -0.24
CA GLY A 128 10.16 9.10 0.01
C GLY A 128 9.19 9.51 -1.10
N VAL A 129 8.70 8.56 -1.89
CA VAL A 129 7.68 8.82 -2.93
C VAL A 129 6.39 8.14 -2.55
N CYS A 130 5.31 8.91 -2.44
CA CYS A 130 3.98 8.37 -2.20
C CYS A 130 3.09 8.44 -3.44
N TYR A 131 2.47 7.32 -3.77
CA TYR A 131 1.57 7.23 -4.92
C TYR A 131 0.20 7.82 -4.57
N ILE A 132 -0.51 8.32 -5.57
CA ILE A 132 -1.94 8.68 -5.44
C ILE A 132 -2.78 7.42 -5.17
N PRO A 133 -4.01 7.54 -4.66
CA PRO A 133 -4.92 6.41 -4.54
C PRO A 133 -5.08 5.67 -5.87
N GLN A 134 -4.90 4.35 -5.84
CA GLN A 134 -4.98 3.46 -6.99
C GLN A 134 -6.32 2.74 -6.98
N GLU A 135 -7.02 2.72 -8.11
CA GLU A 135 -8.25 1.96 -8.30
C GLU A 135 -7.99 0.73 -9.17
N GLN A 136 -8.40 -0.44 -8.69
CA GLN A 136 -8.33 -1.69 -9.43
C GLN A 136 -9.70 -2.38 -9.41
N TRP A 137 -10.17 -2.74 -10.60
CA TRP A 137 -11.38 -3.55 -10.76
C TRP A 137 -11.02 -5.02 -10.90
N VAL A 138 -11.65 -5.88 -10.11
CA VAL A 138 -11.47 -7.33 -10.18
C VAL A 138 -12.81 -8.03 -10.30
N ASN A 139 -12.82 -9.15 -11.03
CA ASN A 139 -13.97 -10.04 -11.10
C ASN A 139 -13.77 -11.18 -10.10
N VAL A 140 -14.66 -11.27 -9.13
CA VAL A 140 -14.75 -12.37 -8.19
C VAL A 140 -15.73 -13.38 -8.76
N LYS A 141 -15.22 -14.53 -9.19
CA LYS A 141 -16.06 -15.68 -9.55
C LYS A 141 -16.52 -16.31 -8.24
N LEU A 142 -17.82 -16.56 -8.12
CA LEU A 142 -18.37 -17.22 -6.94
C LEU A 142 -18.33 -18.72 -7.16
N ASP A 143 -17.63 -19.45 -6.30
CA ASP A 143 -17.48 -20.91 -6.40
C ASP A 143 -18.73 -21.70 -6.03
N ARG A 144 -19.86 -21.02 -5.74
CA ARG A 144 -21.16 -21.64 -5.46
C ARG A 144 -21.76 -22.42 -6.67
N PHE A 145 -20.99 -22.57 -7.75
CA PHE A 145 -21.28 -23.35 -8.95
C PHE A 145 -20.21 -24.44 -9.22
N GLN A 146 -19.33 -24.74 -8.25
CA GLN A 146 -18.36 -25.84 -8.33
C GLN A 146 -18.83 -27.07 -7.53
N GLU A 147 -20.02 -27.57 -7.84
CA GLU A 147 -20.44 -28.93 -7.51
C GLU A 147 -21.21 -29.45 -8.72
N GLU A 148 -20.50 -30.14 -9.62
CA GLU A 148 -20.97 -31.14 -10.60
C GLU A 148 -19.90 -31.35 -11.68
N GLN A 149 -18.79 -32.02 -11.31
CA GLN A 149 -18.06 -32.95 -12.19
C GLN A 149 -17.58 -34.14 -11.37
#